data_AF-A0A3D2KK02-F1
#
_entry.id   AF-A0A3D2KK02-F1
#
_cell.length_a   1.000
_cell.length_b   1.000
_cell.length_c   1.000
_cell.angle_alpha   90.00
_cell.angle_beta   90.00
_cell.angle_gamma   90.00
#
_symmetry.space_group_name_H-M   'P 1'
#
loop_
_entity.id
_entity.type
_entity.pdbx_description
1 polymer ?
#
loop_
_entity_poly.entity_id
_entity_poly.type
_entity_poly.pdbx_seq_one_letter_code
_entity_poly.pdbx_strand_id
1 'polypeptide(L)' 'MAKDVIRVKALGLLAARLPGGSPTVVDCPEQGRLTADELRKTLGIPDDEVFIVIVNGRRGKADYPLPP' A
#
# COMPACT_ATOMS: atom_id res chain seq x y z
N MET A 1 13.57 6.66 17.50
CA MET A 1 13.26 7.19 16.16
C MET A 1 11.86 6.77 15.81
N ALA A 2 11.01 7.69 15.33
CA ALA A 2 9.68 7.31 14.84
C ALA A 2 9.88 6.56 13.51
N LYS A 3 9.30 5.36 13.39
CA LYS A 3 9.23 4.66 12.11
C LYS A 3 8.10 5.27 11.29
N ASP A 4 8.39 5.62 10.04
CA ASP A 4 7.37 6.02 9.08
C ASP A 4 6.46 4.82 8.75
N VAL A 5 5.15 5.04 8.65
CA VAL A 5 4.16 3.97 8.47
C VAL A 5 3.14 4.33 7.41
N ILE A 6 2.90 3.42 6.47
CA ILE A 6 1.89 3.60 5.42
C ILE A 6 0.59 2.92 5.85
N ARG A 7 -0.49 3.70 5.93
CA ARG A 7 -1.84 3.18 6.18
C ARG A 7 -2.50 2.77 4.88
N VAL A 8 -2.91 1.51 4.79
CA VAL A 8 -3.54 0.94 3.60
C VAL A 8 -4.98 0.59 3.90
N LYS A 9 -5.89 1.10 3.08
CA LYS A 9 -7.31 0.76 3.12
C LYS A 9 -7.68 0.08 1.81
N ALA A 10 -7.99 -1.21 1.88
CA ALA A 10 -8.61 -1.95 0.79
C ALA A 10 -10.14 -1.91 0.88
N LEU A 11 -10.79 -2.06 -0.28
CA LEU A 11 -12.24 -2.12 -0.44
C LEU A 11 -12.64 -3.42 -1.13
N GLY A 12 -13.86 -3.89 -0.87
CA GLY A 12 -14.41 -5.09 -1.51
C GLY A 12 -13.63 -6.36 -1.18
N LEU A 13 -13.45 -7.24 -2.17
CA LEU A 13 -12.78 -8.54 -2.01
C LEU A 13 -11.31 -8.40 -1.54
N LEU A 14 -10.65 -7.29 -1.89
CA LEU A 14 -9.28 -7.04 -1.49
C LEU A 14 -9.13 -6.86 0.03
N ALA A 15 -10.16 -6.32 0.70
CA ALA A 15 -10.14 -6.14 2.16
C ALA A 15 -10.01 -7.45 2.94
N ALA A 16 -10.55 -8.55 2.39
CA ALA A 16 -10.45 -9.88 2.96
C ALA A 16 -9.10 -10.57 2.67
N ARG A 17 -8.36 -10.09 1.66
CA ARG A 17 -7.06 -10.63 1.25
C ARG A 17 -5.88 -9.96 1.94
N LEU A 18 -6.08 -8.75 2.49
CA LEU A 18 -5.02 -8.05 3.20
C LEU A 18 -4.60 -8.81 4.48
N PRO A 19 -3.30 -8.96 4.74
CA PRO A 19 -2.79 -9.47 6.01
C PRO A 19 -3.29 -8.59 7.17
N GLY A 20 -4.04 -9.17 8.09
CA GLY A 20 -4.64 -8.46 9.23
C GLY A 20 -5.93 -7.70 8.91
N GLY A 21 -6.47 -7.80 7.69
CA GLY A 21 -7.70 -7.15 7.26
C GLY A 21 -7.51 -5.70 6.79
N SER A 22 -8.62 -4.97 6.62
CA SER A 22 -8.62 -3.57 6.20
C SER A 22 -9.25 -2.69 7.30
N PRO A 23 -8.61 -1.59 7.73
CA PRO A 23 -7.31 -1.09 7.28
C PRO A 23 -6.12 -1.87 7.85
N THR A 24 -4.98 -1.85 7.17
CA THR A 24 -3.71 -2.40 7.64
C THR A 24 -2.60 -1.33 7.63
N VAL A 25 -1.52 -1.59 8.36
CA VAL A 25 -0.37 -0.68 8.50
C VAL A 25 0.88 -1.41 8.03
N VAL A 26 1.65 -0.78 7.16
CA VAL A 26 2.91 -1.30 6.64
C VAL A 26 4.05 -0.39 7.08
N ASP A 27 5.11 -0.98 7.63
CA ASP A 27 6.33 -0.25 7.96
C ASP A 27 6.94 0.33 6.67
N CYS A 28 7.17 1.64 6.63
CA CYS A 28 7.90 2.26 5.55
C CYS A 28 9.41 2.04 5.79
N PRO A 29 10.15 1.47 4.83
CA PRO A 29 11.59 1.31 4.98
C PRO A 29 12.28 2.68 5.16
N GLU A 30 13.30 2.74 6.02
CA GLU A 30 14.02 3.96 6.46
C GLU A 30 14.62 4.82 5.32
N GLN A 31 14.57 4.36 4.07
CA GLN A 31 15.06 5.06 2.88
C GLN A 31 13.95 5.75 2.06
N GLY A 32 12.71 5.79 2.56
CA GLY A 32 11.73 6.82 2.19
C GLY A 32 11.12 6.76 0.79
N ARG A 33 11.14 5.62 0.09
CA ARG A 33 10.39 5.45 -1.17
C ARG A 33 9.90 4.02 -1.34
N LEU A 34 8.79 3.68 -0.69
CA LEU A 34 8.02 2.50 -1.09
C LEU A 34 7.14 2.91 -2.27
N THR A 35 7.24 2.21 -3.40
CA THR A 35 6.29 2.38 -4.51
C THR A 35 5.00 1.61 -4.26
N ALA A 36 3.95 1.95 -5.00
CA ALA A 36 2.70 1.19 -4.94
C ALA A 36 2.86 -0.28 -5.37
N ASP A 37 3.75 -0.59 -6.31
CA ASP A 37 4.04 -1.98 -6.70
C ASP A 37 4.80 -2.75 -5.61
N GLU A 38 5.76 -2.12 -4.94
CA GLU A 38 6.45 -2.74 -3.80
C GLU A 38 5.50 -2.97 -2.62
N LEU A 39 4.61 -2.00 -2.35
CA LEU A 39 3.56 -2.17 -1.35
C LEU A 39 2.64 -3.34 -1.70
N ARG A 40 2.21 -3.45 -2.97
CA ARG A 40 1.39 -4.56 -3.46
C ARG A 40 2.06 -5.91 -3.20
N LYS A 41 3.34 -6.05 -3.56
CA LYS A 41 4.15 -7.26 -3.31
C LYS A 41 4.24 -7.58 -1.81
N THR A 42 4.45 -6.56 -0.98
CA THR A 42 4.53 -6.70 0.48
C THR A 42 3.23 -7.20 1.09
N LEU A 43 2.09 -6.80 0.51
CA LEU A 43 0.75 -7.22 0.93
C LEU A 43 0.30 -8.55 0.30
N GLY A 44 1.14 -9.17 -0.53
CA GLY A 44 0.82 -10.43 -1.21
C GLY A 44 -0.32 -10.32 -2.24
N ILE A 45 -0.55 -9.12 -2.79
CA ILE A 45 -1.61 -8.88 -3.77
C ILE A 45 -1.13 -9.35 -5.17
N PRO A 46 -1.85 -10.26 -5.85
CA PRO A 46 -1.48 -10.78 -7.17
C PRO A 46 -1.36 -9.70 -8.26
N ASP A 47 -0.58 -9.97 -9.32
CA ASP A 47 -0.39 -9.05 -10.46
C ASP A 47 -1.64 -8.90 -11.35
N ASP A 48 -2.53 -9.89 -11.34
CA ASP A 48 -3.77 -9.91 -12.11
C ASP A 48 -4.91 -9.14 -11.44
N GLU A 49 -4.74 -8.71 -10.18
CA GLU A 49 -5.70 -7.84 -9.50
C GLU A 49 -5.52 -6.37 -9.93
N VAL A 50 -6.57 -5.78 -10.50
CA VAL A 50 -6.61 -4.34 -10.80
C VAL A 50 -6.90 -3.57 -9.51
N PHE A 51 -5.91 -2.86 -8.98
CA PHE A 51 -6.08 -1.95 -7.85
C PHE A 51 -5.78 -0.49 -8.26
N ILE A 52 -6.44 0.44 -7.58
CA ILE A 52 -6.20 1.88 -7.73
C ILE A 52 -5.56 2.36 -6.44
N VAL A 53 -4.35 2.91 -6.55
CA VAL A 53 -3.68 3.53 -5.40
C VAL A 53 -4.18 4.97 -5.29
N ILE A 54 -4.67 5.33 -4.11
CA ILE A 54 -5.06 6.71 -3.80
C ILE A 54 -4.12 7.22 -2.70
N VAL A 55 -3.26 8.16 -3.06
CA VAL A 55 -2.31 8.80 -2.14
C VAL A 55 -2.81 10.21 -1.86
N ASN A 56 -3.12 10.53 -0.60
CA ASN A 56 -3.60 11.86 -0.19
C ASN A 56 -4.76 12.39 -1.08
N GLY A 57 -5.69 11.50 -1.44
CA GLY A 57 -6.86 11.82 -2.28
C GLY A 57 -6.59 11.92 -3.78
N ARG A 58 -5.36 11.68 -4.25
CA ARG A 58 -4.99 11.67 -5.67
C ARG A 58 -4.73 10.26 -6.16
N ARG A 59 -5.20 9.95 -7.37
CA ARG A 59 -4.89 8.67 -8.03
C ARG A 59 -3.40 8.62 -8.35
N GLY A 60 -2.69 7.67 -7.75
CA GLY A 60 -1.29 7.37 -8.01
C GLY A 60 -1.12 6.35 -9.13
N LYS A 61 0.08 6.31 -9.72
CA LYS A 61 0.55 5.22 -10.59
C LYS A 61 1.30 4.17 -9.76
N ALA A 62 1.54 2.99 -10.34
CA ALA A 62 2.23 1.89 -9.64
C ALA A 62 3.68 2.22 -9.23
N ASP A 63 4.35 3.06 -10.03
CA ASP A 63 5.71 3.58 -9.82
C ASP A 63 5.75 4.83 -8.93
N TYR A 64 4.59 5.31 -8.48
CA TYR A 64 4.52 6.53 -7.67
C TYR A 64 5.12 6.28 -6.28
N PRO A 65 6.06 7.11 -5.81
CA PRO A 65 6.59 7.00 -4.46
C PRO A 65 5.49 7.32 -3.45
N LEU A 66 5.29 6.43 -2.49
CA LEU A 66 4.35 6.64 -1.40
C LEU A 66 5.03 7.54 -0.34
N PRO A 67 4.42 8.69 0.00
CA PRO A 67 4.89 9.46 1.13
C PRO A 67 4.65 8.67 2.43
N PRO A 68 5.51 8.87 3.45
CA PRO A 68 5.25 8.44 4.83
C PRO A 68 3.86 8.82 5.34
#